data_AF-A0A3D0HHB2-F1
#
_entry.id   AF-A0A3D0HHB2-F1
#
_cell.length_a   1.000
_cell.length_b   1.000
_cell.length_c   1.000
_cell.angle_alpha   90.00
_cell.angle_beta   90.00
_cell.angle_gamma   90.00
#
_symmetry.space_group_name_H-M   'P 1'
#
loop_
_entity.id
_entity.type
_entity.pdbx_description
1 polymer ?
#
loop_
_entity_poly.entity_id
_entity_poly.type
_entity_poly.pdbx_seq_one_letter_code
_entity_poly.pdbx_strand_id
1 'polypeptide(L)' 'MSRVVADEQMQAMIKHGRELEKFDSPAPWVLVDDENAVLAVYELGPSGRAKPSVVMANAVA' A
#
# COMPACT_ATOMS: atom_id res chain seq x y z
N MET A 1 8.99 7.10 -6.13
CA MET A 1 8.26 5.86 -5.86
C MET A 1 9.02 5.10 -4.78
N SER A 2 8.36 4.75 -3.68
CA SER A 2 8.98 4.16 -2.49
C SER A 2 8.37 2.80 -2.18
N ARG A 3 9.19 1.86 -1.68
CA ARG A 3 8.74 0.54 -1.25
C ARG A 3 8.37 0.57 0.23
N VAL A 4 7.23 -0.04 0.59
CA VAL A 4 6.76 -0.20 1.97
C VAL A 4 6.40 -1.66 2.19
N VAL A 5 6.95 -2.28 3.26
CA VAL A 5 6.54 -3.63 3.65
C VAL A 5 5.29 -3.53 4.52
N ALA A 6 4.23 -4.22 4.11
CA ALA A 6 2.96 -4.27 4.81
C ALA A 6 2.97 -5.41 5.83
N ASP A 7 2.81 -5.08 7.10
CA ASP A 7 2.50 -6.06 8.14
C ASP A 7 1.10 -6.68 7.94
N GLU A 8 0.79 -7.75 8.68
CA GLU A 8 -0.47 -8.49 8.54
C GLU A 8 -1.71 -7.60 8.67
N GLN A 9 -1.68 -6.62 9.58
CA GLN A 9 -2.80 -5.70 9.78
C GLN A 9 -2.98 -4.80 8.56
N MET A 10 -1.89 -4.26 8.03
CA MET A 10 -1.89 -3.44 6.82
C MET A 10 -2.34 -4.25 5.61
N GLN A 11 -1.90 -5.50 5.48
CA GLN A 11 -2.37 -6.41 4.42
C GLN A 11 -3.88 -6.61 4.45
N ALA A 12 -4.47 -6.80 5.64
CA ALA A 12 -5.92 -6.90 5.78
C ALA A 12 -6.64 -5.61 5.35
N MET A 13 -6.08 -4.44 5.69
CA MET A 13 -6.61 -3.14 5.30
C MET A 13 -6.53 -2.91 3.78
N ILE A 14 -5.40 -3.30 3.15
CA ILE A 14 -5.20 -3.24 1.70
C ILE A 14 -6.24 -4.09 0.97
N LYS A 15 -6.50 -5.32 1.42
CA LYS A 15 -7.51 -6.22 0.84
C LYS A 15 -8.91 -5.62 0.82
N HIS A 16 -9.21 -4.71 1.75
CA HIS A 16 -10.49 -3.99 1.82
C HIS A 16 -10.44 -2.60 1.18
N GLY A 17 -9.36 -2.24 0.48
CA GLY A 17 -9.19 -0.94 -0.18
C GLY A 17 -9.24 0.25 0.77
N ARG A 18 -8.80 0.07 2.02
CA ARG A 18 -8.84 1.12 3.05
C ARG A 18 -7.71 2.13 2.85
N GLU A 19 -7.97 3.38 3.21
CA GLU A 19 -6.92 4.40 3.38
C GLU A 19 -6.06 4.08 4.61
N LEU A 20 -4.77 4.42 4.51
CA LEU A 20 -3.76 4.22 5.56
C LEU A 20 -3.20 5.57 6.02
N GLU A 21 -2.51 5.57 7.16
CA GLU A 21 -1.65 6.71 7.51
C GLU A 21 -0.57 6.90 6.43
N LYS A 22 -0.14 8.15 6.21
CA LYS A 22 0.92 8.43 5.25
C LYS A 22 2.24 7.83 5.74
N PHE A 23 3.08 7.40 4.80
CA PHE A 23 4.41 6.91 5.11
C PHE A 23 5.43 8.04 5.04
N ASP A 24 6.53 7.92 5.79
CA ASP A 24 7.61 8.92 5.83
C ASP A 24 8.58 8.80 4.65
N SER A 25 8.03 8.49 3.47
CA SER A 25 8.75 8.43 2.20
C SER A 25 7.90 9.08 1.09
N PRO A 26 8.50 9.50 -0.03
CA PRO A 26 7.74 10.12 -1.12
C PRO A 26 6.74 9.16 -1.77
N ALA A 27 5.51 9.64 -2.02
CA ALA A 27 4.54 8.95 -2.86
C ALA A 27 5.00 8.92 -4.34
N PRO A 28 4.51 7.96 -5.16
CA PRO A 28 3.65 6.84 -4.80
C PRO A 28 4.38 5.74 -4.02
N TRP A 29 3.64 5.00 -3.21
CA TRP A 29 4.12 3.89 -2.39
C TRP A 29 3.70 2.56 -3.02
N VAL A 30 4.66 1.67 -3.20
CA VAL A 30 4.42 0.27 -3.58
C VAL A 30 4.43 -0.53 -2.29
N LEU A 31 3.27 -1.06 -1.93
CA LEU A 31 3.09 -1.90 -0.75
C LEU A 31 3.32 -3.35 -1.16
N VAL A 32 4.23 -4.00 -0.45
CA VAL A 32 4.62 -5.40 -0.68
C VAL A 32 4.50 -6.20 0.61
N ASP A 33 4.44 -7.52 0.50
CA ASP A 33 4.61 -8.41 1.66
C ASP A 33 6.09 -8.61 2.03
N ASP A 34 6.34 -9.52 2.96
CA ASP A 34 7.68 -9.92 3.41
C ASP A 34 8.49 -10.67 2.35
N GLU A 35 7.82 -11.34 1.42
CA GLU A 35 8.42 -12.01 0.26
C GLU A 35 8.67 -11.07 -0.94
N ASN A 36 8.28 -9.79 -0.82
CA ASN A 36 8.29 -8.75 -1.86
C ASN A 36 7.23 -8.88 -2.96
N ALA A 37 6.21 -9.71 -2.77
CA ALA A 37 5.09 -9.72 -3.70
C ALA A 37 4.30 -8.41 -3.59
N VAL A 38 3.95 -7.82 -4.73
CA VAL A 38 3.22 -6.55 -4.79
C VAL A 38 1.77 -6.76 -4.41
N LEU A 39 1.31 -5.96 -3.44
CA LEU A 39 -0.05 -6.01 -2.90
C LEU A 39 -0.88 -4.83 -3.43
N ALA A 40 -0.29 -3.63 -3.47
CA ALA A 40 -0.99 -2.43 -3.89
C ALA A 40 -0.03 -1.28 -4.24
N VAL A 41 -0.58 -0.29 -4.96
CA VAL A 41 0.05 1.02 -5.13
C VAL A 41 -0.84 2.06 -4.48
N TYR A 42 -0.26 2.86 -3.58
CA TYR A 42 -0.91 3.95 -2.88
C TYR A 42 -0.32 5.29 -3.30
N GLU A 43 -1.15 6.33 -3.26
CA GLU A 43 -0.77 7.72 -3.50
C GLU A 43 -1.17 8.61 -2.31
N LEU A 44 -0.61 9.83 -2.26
CA LEU A 44 -1.05 10.81 -1.28
C LEU A 44 -2.43 11.33 -1.68
N GLY A 45 -3.44 11.02 -0.86
CA GLY A 45 -4.80 11.50 -1.04
C GLY A 45 -5.00 12.95 -0.58
N PRO A 46 -6.13 13.57 -0.94
CA PRO A 46 -6.45 14.95 -0.55
C PRO A 46 -6.68 15.11 0.96
N SER A 47 -6.98 14.02 1.68
CA SER A 47 -7.06 13.97 3.14
C SER A 47 -5.69 13.99 3.84
N GLY A 48 -4.59 13.95 3.07
CA GLY A 48 -3.23 13.77 3.60
C GLY A 48 -2.89 12.33 3.97
N ARG A 49 -3.83 11.39 3.79
CA ARG A 49 -3.67 9.95 4.02
C ARG A 49 -3.20 9.23 2.77
N ALA A 50 -2.65 8.03 2.93
CA ALA A 50 -2.32 7.18 1.80
C ALA A 50 -3.61 6.51 1.28
N LYS A 51 -3.95 6.77 0.02
CA LYS A 51 -5.13 6.23 -0.65
C LYS A 51 -4.72 5.16 -1.67
N PRO A 52 -5.44 4.03 -1.79
CA PRO A 52 -5.16 3.04 -2.82
C PRO A 52 -5.48 3.60 -4.21
N SER A 53 -4.49 3.55 -5.11
CA SER A 53 -4.67 3.79 -6.55
C SER A 53 -4.92 2.47 -7.28
N VAL A 54 -4.26 1.39 -6.85
CA VAL A 54 -4.41 0.02 -7.37
C VAL A 54 -4.28 -0.97 -6.21
N VAL A 55 -5.17 -1.95 -6.14
CA VAL A 55 -5.05 -3.12 -5.26
C VAL A 55 -4.99 -4.37 -6.12
N MET A 56 -4.02 -5.24 -5.87
CA MET A 56 -3.88 -6.47 -6.62
C MET A 56 -4.90 -7.50 -6.12
N ALA A 57 -5.63 -8.15 -7.04
CA ALA A 57 -6.60 -9.19 -6.68
C ALA A 57 -5.93 -10.41 -6.05
N ASN A 58 -4.71 -10.71 -6.51
CA ASN A 58 -3.78 -11.68 -5.95
C ASN A 58 -2.41 -11.02 -5.85
N ALA A 59 -1.60 -11.40 -4.85
CA ALA A 59 -0.22 -10.93 -4.76
C ALA A 59 0.55 -11.30 -6.04
N VAL A 60 1.36 -10.38 -6.55
CA VAL A 60 2.16 -10.57 -7.78
C VAL A 60 3.64 -10.62 -7.39
N ALA A 61 4.29 -11.75 -7.67
CA ALA A 61 5.72 -11.99 -7.41
C ALA A 61 6.58 -11.68 -8.64
#